data_AF-A5CUR1-F1
#
_entry.id   AF-A5CUR1-F1
#
_cell.length_a   1.000
_cell.length_b   1.000
_cell.length_c   1.000
_cell.angle_alpha   90.00
_cell.angle_beta   90.00
_cell.angle_gamma   90.00
#
_symmetry.space_group_name_H-M   'P 1'
#
loop_
_entity.id
_entity.type
_entity.pdbx_description
1 polymer ?
#
loop_
_entity_poly.entity_id
_entity_poly.type
_entity_poly.pdbx_seq_one_letter_code
_entity_poly.pdbx_strand_id
1 'polypeptide(L)'
;MDPVRRLMFWLRVPFVADVALVVIGVALLVAGDGVGWWVLVFAGLRAVVGVVAIVWIAPRMIARLATPAPGAGADPDAEPPAPDAGSARR
;
A
#
# COMPACT_ATOMS: atom_id res chain seq x y z
N MET A 1 2.12 -4.08 18.20
CA MET A 1 1.41 -2.87 17.74
C MET A 1 0.43 -3.28 16.66
N ASP A 2 -0.83 -2.85 16.75
CA ASP A 2 -1.86 -3.20 15.75
C ASP A 2 -1.39 -2.84 14.32
N PRO A 3 -1.36 -3.81 13.38
CA PRO A 3 -0.96 -3.57 11.99
C PRO A 3 -1.76 -2.45 11.32
N VAL A 4 -3.04 -2.34 11.67
CA VAL A 4 -3.96 -1.31 11.18
C VAL A 4 -3.57 0.08 11.68
N ARG A 5 -3.19 0.24 12.97
CA ARG A 5 -2.70 1.52 13.50
C ARG A 5 -1.43 1.98 12.81
N ARG A 6 -0.51 1.04 12.53
CA ARG A 6 0.73 1.34 11.81
C ARG A 6 0.45 1.77 10.36
N LEU A 7 -0.47 1.10 9.69
CA LEU A 7 -0.91 1.46 8.34
C LEU A 7 -1.53 2.87 8.30
N MET A 8 -2.46 3.15 9.23
CA MET A 8 -3.10 4.47 9.35
C MET A 8 -2.09 5.58 9.67
N PHE A 9 -1.08 5.30 10.50
CA PHE A 9 -0.01 6.25 10.77
C PHE A 9 0.78 6.59 9.49
N TRP A 10 1.21 5.57 8.74
CA TRP A 10 1.94 5.77 7.48
C TRP A 10 1.13 6.49 6.42
N LEU A 11 -0.20 6.35 6.43
CA LEU A 11 -1.08 7.08 5.53
C LEU A 11 -1.32 8.53 5.99
N ARG A 12 -1.40 8.77 7.30
CA ARG A 12 -1.68 10.10 7.87
C ARG A 12 -0.49 11.04 7.77
N VAL A 13 0.73 10.53 7.92
CA VAL A 13 1.98 11.32 7.81
C VAL A 13 2.08 12.11 6.50
N PRO A 14 1.97 11.50 5.30
CA PRO A 14 2.07 12.24 4.04
C PRO A 14 0.94 13.26 3.90
N PHE A 15 -0.28 12.91 4.33
CA PHE A 15 -1.41 13.84 4.27
C PHE A 15 -1.17 15.10 5.12
N VAL A 16 -0.67 14.92 6.35
CA VAL A 16 -0.33 16.05 7.23
C VAL A 16 0.81 16.88 6.64
N ALA A 17 1.80 16.24 6.01
CA ALA A 17 2.89 16.93 5.33
C ALA A 17 2.40 17.77 4.15
N ASP A 18 1.46 17.25 3.34
CA ASP A 18 0.89 17.98 2.22
C ASP A 18 0.08 19.21 2.70
N VAL A 19 -0.71 19.06 3.78
CA VAL A 19 -1.42 20.20 4.40
C VAL A 19 -0.42 21.25 4.91
N ALA A 20 0.64 20.83 5.59
CA ALA A 20 1.67 21.74 6.07
C ALA A 20 2.36 22.48 4.90
N LEU A 21 2.70 21.77 3.81
CA LEU A 21 3.27 22.36 2.60
C LEU A 21 2.35 23.41 1.99
N VAL A 22 1.03 23.15 1.92
CA VAL A 22 0.05 24.13 1.43
C VAL A 22 0.02 25.36 2.33
N VAL A 23 -0.04 25.17 3.65
CA VAL A 23 -0.04 26.29 4.61
C VAL A 23 1.25 27.12 4.47
N ILE A 24 2.41 26.48 4.34
CA ILE A 24 3.70 27.16 4.15
C ILE A 24 3.73 27.92 2.82
N GLY A 25 3.30 27.29 1.72
CA GLY A 25 3.26 27.93 0.40
C GLY A 25 2.37 29.17 0.39
N VAL A 26 1.20 29.11 1.03
CA VAL A 26 0.30 30.26 1.19
C VAL A 26 0.95 31.34 2.06
N ALA A 27 1.55 30.98 3.19
CA ALA A 27 2.20 31.95 4.08
C ALA A 27 3.35 32.69 3.38
N LEU A 28 4.15 31.99 2.57
CA LEU A 28 5.23 32.59 1.77
C LEU A 28 4.67 33.57 0.73
N LEU A 29 3.58 33.22 0.03
CA LEU A 29 2.93 34.14 -0.91
C LEU A 29 2.38 35.39 -0.23
N VAL A 30 1.76 35.25 0.94
CA VAL A 30 1.26 36.39 1.74
C VAL A 30 2.42 37.29 2.18
N ALA A 31 3.59 36.72 2.46
CA ALA A 31 4.82 37.45 2.77
C ALA A 31 5.49 38.11 1.53
N GLY A 32 4.94 37.92 0.33
CA GLY A 32 5.48 38.45 -0.92
C GLY A 32 6.61 37.63 -1.53
N ASP A 33 6.87 36.43 -1.03
CA ASP A 33 7.89 35.53 -1.56
C ASP A 33 7.33 34.65 -2.68
N GLY A 34 7.85 34.84 -3.90
CA GLY A 34 7.49 34.06 -5.09
C GLY A 34 7.80 32.57 -4.98
N VAL A 35 8.66 32.15 -4.05
CA VAL A 35 8.93 30.72 -3.76
C VAL A 35 7.66 29.99 -3.32
N GLY A 36 6.72 30.68 -2.66
CA GLY A 36 5.45 30.09 -2.23
C GLY A 36 4.65 29.48 -3.39
N TRP A 37 4.73 30.07 -4.59
CA TRP A 37 4.09 29.51 -5.79
C TRP A 37 4.64 28.12 -6.14
N TRP A 38 5.96 27.95 -6.11
CA TRP A 38 6.61 26.67 -6.40
C TRP A 38 6.29 25.62 -5.34
N VAL A 39 6.19 26.02 -4.07
CA VAL A 39 5.76 25.13 -2.97
C VAL A 39 4.34 24.63 -3.21
N LEU A 40 3.42 25.49 -3.63
CA LEU A 40 2.04 25.09 -3.95
C LEU A 40 1.96 24.18 -5.17
N VAL A 41 2.71 24.47 -6.23
CA VAL A 41 2.81 23.59 -7.41
C VAL A 41 3.32 22.21 -7.02
N PHE A 42 4.37 22.14 -6.20
CA PHE A 42 4.91 20.87 -5.70
C PHE A 42 3.88 20.11 -4.85
N ALA A 43 3.21 20.78 -3.91
CA ALA A 43 2.18 20.18 -3.08
C ALA A 43 1.02 19.64 -3.94
N GLY A 44 0.59 20.41 -4.94
CA GLY A 44 -0.43 19.99 -5.90
C GLY A 44 -0.02 18.76 -6.71
N LEU A 45 1.19 18.77 -7.29
CA LEU A 45 1.71 17.64 -8.05
C LEU A 45 1.82 16.38 -7.18
N ARG A 46 2.27 16.54 -5.94
CA ARG A 46 2.39 15.43 -4.99
C ARG A 46 1.03 14.83 -4.61
N ALA A 47 0.02 15.66 -4.40
CA ALA A 47 -1.35 15.20 -4.17
C ALA A 47 -1.88 14.41 -5.37
N VAL A 48 -1.65 14.88 -6.61
CA VAL A 48 -2.03 14.17 -7.84
C VAL A 48 -1.35 12.81 -7.92
N VAL A 49 -0.03 12.74 -7.66
CA VAL A 49 0.70 11.47 -7.65
C VAL A 49 0.14 10.51 -6.59
N GLY A 50 -0.22 11.01 -5.40
CA GLY A 50 -0.86 10.23 -4.35
C GLY A 50 -2.21 9.65 -4.78
N VAL A 51 -3.05 10.45 -5.44
CA VAL A 51 -4.34 10.00 -5.99
C VAL A 51 -4.16 8.97 -7.09
N VAL A 52 -3.26 9.21 -8.05
CA VAL A 52 -2.95 8.27 -9.13
C VAL A 52 -2.46 6.94 -8.57
N ALA A 53 -1.58 6.97 -7.58
CA ALA A 53 -1.09 5.77 -6.91
C ALA A 53 -2.25 4.98 -6.28
N ILE A 54 -3.16 5.62 -5.56
CA ILE A 54 -4.32 4.95 -4.95
C ILE A 54 -5.22 4.35 -6.03
N VAL A 55 -5.59 5.13 -7.05
CA VAL A 55 -6.52 4.72 -8.11
C VAL A 55 -5.96 3.56 -8.94
N TRP A 56 -4.64 3.47 -9.14
CA TRP A 56 -4.02 2.38 -9.89
C TRP A 56 -3.65 1.16 -9.03
N ILE A 57 -3.22 1.38 -7.77
CA ILE A 57 -2.78 0.31 -6.89
C ILE A 57 -3.98 -0.44 -6.29
N ALA A 58 -5.05 0.26 -5.90
CA ALA A 58 -6.25 -0.35 -5.31
C ALA A 58 -6.88 -1.45 -6.18
N PRO A 59 -7.17 -1.25 -7.48
CA PRO A 59 -7.75 -2.30 -8.31
C PRO A 59 -6.77 -3.47 -8.51
N ARG A 60 -5.47 -3.19 -8.58
CA ARG A 60 -4.44 -4.23 -8.77
C ARG A 60 -4.20 -5.07 -7.51
N MET A 61 -4.44 -4.53 -6.31
CA MET A 61 -4.41 -5.27 -5.06
C MET A 61 -5.66 -6.13 -4.85
N ILE A 62 -6.85 -5.61 -5.15
CA ILE A 62 -8.10 -6.38 -5.09
C ILE A 62 -8.05 -7.56 -6.06
N ALA A 63 -7.50 -7.37 -7.26
CA ALA A 63 -7.31 -8.46 -8.22
C ALA A 63 -6.36 -9.57 -7.71
N ARG A 64 -5.37 -9.24 -6.87
CA ARG A 64 -4.46 -10.24 -6.28
C ARG A 64 -5.06 -10.98 -5.09
N LEU A 65 -5.96 -10.33 -4.35
CA LEU A 65 -6.73 -10.96 -3.26
C LEU A 65 -7.87 -11.84 -3.79
N ALA A 66 -8.39 -11.53 -4.99
CA ALA A 66 -9.46 -12.27 -5.63
C ALA A 66 -9.01 -13.53 -6.38
N THR A 67 -7.71 -13.73 -6.60
CA THR A 67 -7.18 -15.01 -7.09
C THR A 67 -7.02 -15.95 -5.89
N PRO A 68 -7.87 -16.97 -5.71
CA PRO A 68 -7.55 -18.05 -4.80
C PRO A 68 -6.27 -18.68 -5.33
N ALA A 69 -5.21 -18.70 -4.52
CA ALA A 69 -4.03 -19.49 -4.88
C ALA A 69 -4.51 -20.93 -5.15
N PRO A 70 -4.36 -21.48 -6.37
CA PRO A 70 -4.61 -22.89 -6.62
C PRO A 70 -3.45 -23.62 -5.93
N GLY A 71 -3.65 -23.96 -4.65
CA GLY A 71 -2.59 -24.49 -3.79
C GLY A 71 -2.81 -24.32 -2.28
N ALA A 72 -3.85 -23.62 -1.82
CA ALA A 72 -4.18 -23.50 -0.39
C ALA A 72 -4.73 -24.81 0.25
N GLY A 73 -4.25 -25.96 -0.21
CA GLY A 73 -4.53 -27.29 0.32
C GLY A 73 -3.34 -28.25 0.25
N ALA A 74 -2.11 -27.74 0.02
CA ALA A 74 -0.90 -28.54 0.16
C ALA A 74 -0.14 -28.02 1.37
N ASP A 75 -0.45 -28.61 2.53
CA ASP A 75 0.37 -28.51 3.72
C ASP A 75 1.80 -28.98 3.35
N PRO A 76 2.84 -28.12 3.40
CA PRO A 76 4.21 -28.51 3.08
C PRO A 76 4.78 -29.53 4.07
N ASP A 77 4.08 -29.77 5.19
CA ASP A 77 4.41 -30.75 6.21
C ASP A 77 3.55 -32.03 6.12
N ALA A 78 2.68 -32.16 5.10
CA ALA A 78 1.97 -33.41 4.85
C ALA A 78 2.94 -34.47 4.33
N GLU A 79 3.43 -35.29 5.26
CA GLU A 79 4.21 -36.49 5.00
C GLU A 79 3.52 -37.32 3.90
N PRO A 80 4.23 -37.66 2.81
CA PRO A 80 3.63 -38.45 1.73
C PRO A 80 3.09 -39.76 2.33
N PRO A 81 1.88 -40.21 1.94
CA PRO A 81 1.31 -41.43 2.49
C PRO A 81 2.29 -42.57 2.26
N ALA A 82 2.68 -43.23 3.35
CA ALA A 82 3.62 -44.34 3.33
C ALA A 82 3.19 -45.36 2.27
N PRO A 83 4.12 -45.86 1.43
CA PRO A 83 3.79 -46.88 0.45
C PRO A 83 3.20 -48.10 1.16
N ASP A 84 2.03 -48.47 0.71
CA ASP A 84 1.24 -49.62 1.08
C ASP A 84 2.10 -50.90 1.03
N ALA A 85 2.65 -51.27 2.19
CA ALA A 85 3.24 -52.57 2.45
C ALA A 85 2.11 -53.62 2.52
N GLY A 86 1.52 -53.96 1.38
CA GLY A 86 0.27 -54.72 1.36
C GLY A 86 -0.01 -55.65 0.19
N SER A 87 0.87 -55.82 -0.80
CA SER A 87 0.57 -56.64 -1.99
C SER A 87 1.52 -57.83 -2.25
N ALA A 88 2.21 -58.34 -1.21
CA ALA A 88 3.11 -59.50 -1.34
C ALA A 88 2.66 -60.77 -0.57
N ARG A 89 1.35 -61.03 -0.45
CA ARG A 89 0.84 -62.37 -0.09
C ARG A 89 -0.51 -62.67 -0.75
N ARG A 90 -0.49 -63.27 -1.93
CA ARG A 90 -1.22 -64.52 -2.20
C ARG A 90 -0.77 -65.15 -3.50
#